data_AF-A0A521HYX2-F1
#
_entry.id   AF-A0A521HYX2-F1
#
_cell.length_a   1.000
_cell.length_b   1.000
_cell.length_c   1.000
_cell.angle_alpha   90.00
_cell.angle_beta   90.00
_cell.angle_gamma   90.00
#
_symmetry.space_group_name_H-M   'P 1'
#
loop_
_entity.id
_entity.type
_entity.pdbx_description
1 polymer ?
#
loop_
_entity_poly.entity_id
_entity_poly.type
_entity_poly.pdbx_seq_one_letter_code
_entity_poly.pdbx_strand_id
1 'polypeptide(L)'
;MKRRKRTEKPLIEFTELNSTVAGEGLEELVRHIGRRKGLSPSWSGRGSDGGRDLLFEDIQAGLLSTGKIRWLVSCKDKARSRQSVTEKDFPRSGIKDKILQHKANGFLLVTTTTVSSGAKALLDSLDVSNGGDIHTKVWDSSELTSFLLEPANEDFLKQFLPISYKRVRALNSLESTILQARGTLPDLVLAKVLNLVNLNSDILSGSMIWPFDPAQAKKINEIIKHVVKDNNLEEAARATQKIDSIAFLTFVERLHENYYDECHEYLSAIICGLQNRVLKNHAAQFLFDHYVIEAADLIRFRPHLSHELVEELFSFEIETFIRNELLLNASQYDLLGSARELSSIFSFKNLTTSDTTVRSSNTTRIDFHGRIYAEVSLDVNDELIGTYLVPGKFSGYIDEEAMHLVKAKLDTRSLYS
;
A
#
# COMPACT_ATOMS: atom_id res chain seq x y z
N MET A 1 -45.14 2.11 -10.50
CA MET A 1 -44.27 0.94 -10.23
C MET A 1 -43.21 1.36 -9.19
N LYS A 2 -43.37 1.00 -7.90
CA LYS A 2 -42.41 1.37 -6.85
C LYS A 2 -41.09 0.63 -7.10
N ARG A 3 -40.03 1.35 -7.46
CA ARG A 3 -38.66 0.82 -7.51
C ARG A 3 -38.33 0.27 -6.12
N ARG A 4 -38.22 -1.06 -5.99
CA ARG A 4 -37.68 -1.70 -4.79
C ARG A 4 -36.25 -1.20 -4.61
N LYS A 5 -35.98 -0.48 -3.51
CA LYS A 5 -34.61 -0.20 -3.06
C LYS A 5 -33.89 -1.55 -2.98
N ARG A 6 -32.86 -1.73 -3.78
CA ARG A 6 -31.97 -2.88 -3.74
C ARG A 6 -31.23 -2.77 -2.42
N THR A 7 -31.72 -3.43 -1.38
CA THR A 7 -31.03 -3.50 -0.08
C THR A 7 -29.74 -4.28 -0.32
N GLU A 8 -28.60 -3.61 -0.19
CA GLU A 8 -27.29 -4.26 -0.18
C GLU A 8 -27.31 -5.39 0.85
N LYS A 9 -26.86 -6.57 0.43
CA LYS A 9 -26.75 -7.72 1.32
C LYS A 9 -25.48 -7.53 2.15
N PRO A 10 -25.54 -7.57 3.48
CA PRO A 10 -24.36 -7.49 4.31
C PRO A 10 -23.40 -8.66 4.03
N LEU A 11 -22.11 -8.40 4.26
CA LEU A 11 -21.03 -9.36 4.02
C LEU A 11 -21.23 -10.63 4.87
N ILE A 12 -21.58 -10.44 6.15
CA ILE A 12 -21.95 -11.49 7.10
C ILE A 12 -23.45 -11.39 7.41
N GLU A 13 -24.16 -12.50 7.29
CA GLU A 13 -25.59 -12.64 7.59
C GLU A 13 -25.81 -13.60 8.76
N PHE A 14 -25.97 -13.06 9.97
CA PHE A 14 -26.21 -13.87 11.17
C PHE A 14 -27.55 -14.63 11.16
N THR A 15 -28.46 -14.34 10.21
CA THR A 15 -29.67 -15.15 10.01
C THR A 15 -29.38 -16.59 9.59
N GLU A 16 -28.16 -16.87 9.14
CA GLU A 16 -27.68 -18.22 8.81
C GLU A 16 -27.44 -19.10 10.03
N LEU A 17 -27.33 -18.52 11.23
CA LEU A 17 -27.23 -19.27 12.47
C LEU A 17 -28.51 -20.11 12.65
N ASN A 18 -28.42 -21.37 12.25
CA ASN A 18 -29.48 -22.34 12.37
C ASN A 18 -29.09 -23.36 13.43
N SER A 19 -29.89 -23.42 14.49
CA SER A 19 -29.89 -24.50 15.46
C SER A 19 -31.31 -25.04 15.60
N THR A 20 -31.44 -26.31 15.97
CA THR A 20 -32.73 -26.96 16.25
C THR A 20 -33.48 -26.28 17.40
N VAL A 21 -32.75 -25.66 18.32
CA VAL A 21 -33.28 -24.80 19.40
C VAL A 21 -32.87 -23.36 19.14
N ALA A 22 -33.80 -22.42 19.19
CA ALA A 22 -33.51 -21.00 18.94
C ALA A 22 -32.47 -20.46 19.95
N GLY A 23 -31.40 -19.84 19.44
CA GLY A 23 -30.34 -19.21 20.25
C GLY A 23 -29.07 -20.07 20.45
N GLU A 24 -29.17 -21.40 20.38
CA GLU A 24 -28.02 -22.29 20.60
C GLU A 24 -26.90 -22.11 19.55
N GLY A 25 -27.26 -21.80 18.30
CA GLY A 25 -26.27 -21.57 17.23
C GLY A 25 -25.35 -20.37 17.52
N LEU A 26 -25.88 -19.31 18.13
CA LEU A 26 -25.06 -18.18 18.56
C LEU A 26 -24.19 -18.56 19.76
N GLU A 27 -24.75 -19.26 20.74
CA GLU A 27 -24.00 -19.69 21.93
C GLU A 27 -22.83 -20.61 21.57
N GLU A 28 -23.03 -21.53 20.63
CA GLU A 28 -21.98 -22.42 20.17
C GLU A 28 -20.88 -21.65 19.43
N LEU A 29 -21.24 -20.75 18.50
CA LEU A 29 -20.27 -19.88 17.82
C LEU A 29 -19.46 -19.05 18.84
N VAL A 30 -20.14 -18.44 19.80
CA VAL A 30 -19.52 -17.60 20.84
C VAL A 30 -18.57 -18.41 21.71
N ARG A 31 -18.93 -19.64 22.06
CA ARG A 31 -18.04 -20.58 22.77
C ARG A 31 -16.77 -20.86 21.95
N HIS A 32 -16.90 -21.06 20.65
CA HIS A 32 -15.76 -21.30 19.75
C HIS A 32 -14.84 -20.07 19.66
N ILE A 33 -15.41 -18.88 19.47
CA ILE A 33 -14.68 -17.60 19.48
C ILE A 33 -13.97 -17.40 20.82
N GLY A 34 -14.67 -17.63 21.94
CA GLY A 34 -14.11 -17.49 23.28
C GLY A 34 -12.87 -18.36 23.49
N ARG A 35 -12.92 -19.64 23.11
CA ARG A 35 -11.74 -20.55 23.17
C ARG A 35 -10.57 -19.99 22.38
N ARG A 36 -10.83 -19.50 21.17
CA ARG A 36 -9.75 -19.02 20.30
C ARG A 36 -9.13 -17.71 20.79
N LYS A 37 -9.91 -16.88 21.49
CA LYS A 37 -9.41 -15.71 22.22
C LYS A 37 -8.75 -16.02 23.57
N GLY A 38 -8.52 -17.31 23.88
CA GLY A 38 -7.85 -17.73 25.10
C GLY A 38 -8.75 -17.76 26.35
N LEU A 39 -10.05 -17.56 26.19
CA LEU A 39 -11.01 -17.70 27.28
C LEU A 39 -11.31 -19.19 27.52
N SER A 40 -11.59 -19.54 28.77
CA SER A 40 -11.97 -20.91 29.15
C SER A 40 -13.50 -21.01 29.30
N PRO A 41 -14.25 -21.47 28.28
CA PRO A 41 -15.69 -21.58 28.39
C PRO A 41 -16.13 -22.83 29.14
N SER A 42 -17.15 -22.65 29.97
CA SER A 42 -17.83 -23.71 30.71
C SER A 42 -19.34 -23.44 30.73
N TRP A 43 -20.14 -24.50 30.88
CA TRP A 43 -21.57 -24.36 31.13
C TRP A 43 -21.82 -24.30 32.63
N SER A 44 -22.76 -23.46 33.06
CA SER A 44 -23.30 -23.55 34.41
C SER A 44 -24.01 -24.91 34.59
N GLY A 45 -24.06 -25.39 35.84
CA GLY A 45 -24.89 -26.55 36.17
C GLY A 45 -26.35 -26.28 35.79
N ARG A 46 -27.15 -27.35 35.60
CA ARG A 46 -28.57 -27.20 35.25
C ARG A 46 -29.29 -26.36 36.32
N GLY A 47 -29.90 -25.26 35.89
CA GLY A 47 -30.80 -24.46 36.72
C GLY A 47 -32.11 -25.20 37.02
N SER A 48 -32.94 -24.61 37.88
CA SER A 48 -34.28 -25.13 38.22
C SER A 48 -35.24 -25.13 37.01
N ASP A 49 -34.95 -24.34 35.99
CA ASP A 49 -35.63 -24.27 34.70
C ASP A 49 -35.05 -25.22 33.63
N GLY A 50 -34.01 -25.99 33.98
CA GLY A 50 -33.29 -26.88 33.07
C GLY A 50 -32.32 -26.17 32.12
N GLY A 51 -32.21 -24.83 32.19
CA GLY A 51 -31.27 -24.05 31.40
C GLY A 51 -29.82 -24.22 31.86
N ARG A 52 -28.89 -24.02 30.93
CA ARG A 52 -27.45 -23.89 31.21
C ARG A 52 -27.00 -22.55 30.64
N ASP A 53 -26.29 -21.78 31.45
CA ASP A 53 -25.72 -20.50 31.07
C ASP A 53 -24.25 -20.69 30.68
N LEU A 54 -23.80 -19.98 29.65
CA LEU A 54 -22.40 -19.99 29.23
C LEU A 54 -21.59 -19.09 30.16
N LEU A 55 -20.46 -19.59 30.64
CA LEU A 55 -19.52 -18.87 31.50
C LEU A 55 -18.15 -18.86 30.85
N PHE A 56 -17.48 -17.71 30.82
CA PHE A 56 -16.07 -17.61 30.43
C PHE A 56 -15.20 -17.32 31.64
N GLU A 57 -14.04 -17.96 31.70
CA GLU A 57 -12.98 -17.57 32.62
C GLU A 57 -11.85 -16.91 31.83
N ASP A 58 -11.55 -15.67 32.20
CA ASP A 58 -10.43 -14.88 31.69
C ASP A 58 -9.34 -14.84 32.75
N ILE A 59 -8.19 -15.44 32.44
CA ILE A 59 -7.03 -15.51 33.34
C ILE A 59 -6.03 -14.47 32.86
N GLN A 60 -5.91 -13.38 33.62
CA GLN A 60 -4.97 -12.30 33.34
C GLN A 60 -3.70 -12.54 34.14
N ALA A 61 -2.64 -13.00 33.47
CA ALA A 61 -1.34 -13.18 34.10
C ALA A 61 -0.63 -11.83 34.23
N GLY A 62 -0.52 -11.31 35.45
CA GLY A 62 0.32 -10.17 35.79
C GLY A 62 1.68 -10.61 36.33
N LEU A 63 2.64 -9.67 36.38
CA LEU A 63 3.99 -9.91 36.91
C LEU A 63 3.99 -10.32 38.40
N LEU A 64 3.00 -9.88 39.18
CA LEU A 64 2.91 -10.08 40.63
C LEU A 64 1.72 -10.96 41.05
N SER A 65 0.71 -11.14 40.21
CA SER A 65 -0.46 -11.96 40.50
C SER A 65 -1.20 -12.38 39.24
N THR A 66 -1.93 -13.48 39.32
CA THR A 66 -2.91 -13.89 38.30
C THR A 66 -4.29 -13.38 38.71
N GLY A 67 -4.83 -12.42 37.96
CA GLY A 67 -6.22 -11.99 38.07
C GLY A 67 -7.13 -13.00 37.35
N LYS A 68 -8.30 -13.28 37.90
CA LYS A 68 -9.31 -14.14 37.26
C LYS A 68 -10.64 -13.42 37.20
N ILE A 69 -11.14 -13.15 35.99
CA ILE A 69 -12.50 -12.62 35.79
C ILE A 69 -13.38 -13.76 35.27
N ARG A 70 -14.46 -14.03 36.01
CA ARG A 70 -15.49 -14.97 35.56
C ARG A 70 -16.64 -14.19 34.96
N TRP A 71 -16.90 -14.40 33.68
CA TRP A 71 -17.93 -13.73 32.90
C TRP A 71 -19.17 -14.60 32.78
N LEU A 72 -20.32 -14.04 33.12
CA LEU A 72 -21.62 -14.57 32.73
C LEU A 72 -21.93 -14.12 31.30
N VAL A 73 -22.04 -15.07 30.37
CA VAL A 73 -22.27 -14.78 28.95
C VAL A 73 -23.76 -14.90 28.63
N SER A 74 -24.35 -13.83 28.11
CA SER A 74 -25.75 -13.81 27.68
C SER A 74 -25.82 -13.62 26.17
N CYS A 75 -26.23 -14.66 25.45
CA CYS A 75 -26.40 -14.62 24.00
C CYS A 75 -27.83 -14.21 23.64
N LYS A 76 -27.97 -13.21 22.78
CA LYS A 76 -29.26 -12.67 22.28
C LYS A 76 -29.23 -12.63 20.77
N ASP A 77 -29.73 -13.69 20.15
CA ASP A 77 -29.91 -13.72 18.70
C ASP A 77 -31.19 -12.98 18.30
N LYS A 78 -31.01 -11.84 17.62
CA LYS A 78 -32.09 -11.03 17.03
C LYS A 78 -31.92 -10.84 15.52
N ALA A 79 -31.12 -11.68 14.86
CA ALA A 79 -30.78 -11.50 13.44
C ALA A 79 -32.03 -11.48 12.54
N ARG A 80 -33.02 -12.33 12.86
CA ARG A 80 -34.28 -12.43 12.10
C ARG A 80 -35.21 -11.24 12.33
N SER A 81 -35.32 -10.75 13.56
CA SER A 81 -36.19 -9.60 13.88
C SER A 81 -35.53 -8.27 13.51
N ARG A 82 -34.19 -8.24 13.43
CA ARG A 82 -33.36 -7.04 13.21
C ARG A 82 -33.62 -5.93 14.24
N GLN A 83 -34.18 -6.31 15.39
CA GLN A 83 -34.45 -5.40 16.48
C GLN A 83 -33.23 -5.33 17.39
N SER A 84 -32.96 -4.16 17.94
CA SER A 84 -31.92 -4.01 18.95
C SER A 84 -32.26 -4.78 20.24
N VAL A 85 -31.23 -5.11 21.00
CA VAL A 85 -31.38 -5.61 22.37
C VAL A 85 -31.75 -4.46 23.30
N THR A 86 -32.79 -4.66 24.10
CA THR A 86 -33.37 -3.71 25.05
C THR A 86 -33.23 -4.23 26.47
N GLU A 87 -33.50 -3.38 27.45
CA GLU A 87 -33.46 -3.71 28.88
C GLU A 87 -34.42 -4.86 29.22
N LYS A 88 -35.51 -4.98 28.47
CA LYS A 88 -36.50 -6.07 28.60
C LYS A 88 -35.95 -7.44 28.23
N ASP A 89 -34.87 -7.49 27.46
CA ASP A 89 -34.22 -8.73 27.05
C ASP A 89 -33.24 -9.26 28.11
N PHE A 90 -32.91 -8.47 29.12
CA PHE A 90 -32.08 -8.88 30.26
C PHE A 90 -32.84 -9.78 31.24
N PRO A 91 -32.12 -10.52 32.12
CA PRO A 91 -32.75 -11.38 33.11
C PRO A 91 -33.77 -10.61 33.96
N ARG A 92 -34.96 -11.18 34.18
CA ARG A 92 -36.01 -10.54 34.98
C ARG A 92 -35.61 -10.31 36.45
N SER A 93 -34.76 -11.19 36.99
CA SER A 93 -34.14 -11.02 38.30
C SER A 93 -33.12 -9.87 38.35
N GLY A 94 -32.75 -9.30 37.22
CA GLY A 94 -31.66 -8.35 37.11
C GLY A 94 -30.30 -9.01 36.88
N ILE A 95 -29.37 -8.20 36.35
CA ILE A 95 -28.02 -8.64 35.99
C ILE A 95 -27.19 -8.98 37.24
N LYS A 96 -27.27 -8.14 38.29
CA LYS A 96 -26.52 -8.33 39.55
C LYS A 96 -26.84 -9.66 40.22
N ASP A 97 -28.14 -9.98 40.35
CA ASP A 97 -28.60 -11.22 40.98
C ASP A 97 -28.10 -12.45 40.23
N LYS A 98 -28.11 -12.40 38.90
CA LYS A 98 -27.65 -13.52 38.08
C LYS A 98 -26.13 -13.69 38.15
N ILE A 99 -25.37 -12.59 38.18
CA ILE A 99 -23.92 -12.62 38.41
C ILE A 99 -23.60 -13.26 39.76
N LEU A 100 -24.30 -12.85 40.82
CA LEU A 100 -24.12 -13.41 42.15
C LEU A 100 -24.44 -14.91 42.19
N GLN A 101 -25.54 -15.33 41.56
CA GLN A 101 -25.94 -16.73 41.44
C GLN A 101 -24.86 -17.60 40.79
N HIS A 102 -24.18 -17.10 39.76
CA HIS A 102 -23.11 -17.83 39.06
C HIS A 102 -21.71 -17.59 39.62
N LYS A 103 -21.58 -16.83 40.72
CA LYS A 103 -20.29 -16.41 41.29
C LYS A 103 -19.38 -15.81 40.22
N ALA A 104 -19.97 -14.99 39.35
CA ALA A 104 -19.29 -14.25 38.31
C ALA A 104 -18.90 -12.86 38.82
N ASN A 105 -18.01 -12.20 38.11
CA ASN A 105 -17.57 -10.82 38.36
C ASN A 105 -17.71 -9.94 37.11
N GLY A 106 -18.07 -10.55 35.98
CA GLY A 106 -18.36 -9.86 34.74
C GLY A 106 -19.62 -10.35 34.05
N PHE A 107 -20.17 -9.50 33.19
CA PHE A 107 -21.30 -9.77 32.33
C PHE A 107 -20.94 -9.45 30.88
N LEU A 108 -21.01 -10.47 30.02
CA LEU A 108 -20.77 -10.34 28.60
C LEU A 108 -22.09 -10.52 27.85
N LEU A 109 -22.60 -9.44 27.27
CA LEU A 109 -23.73 -9.50 26.34
C LEU A 109 -23.21 -9.80 24.93
N VAL A 110 -23.72 -10.84 24.29
CA VAL A 110 -23.40 -11.14 22.90
C VAL A 110 -24.68 -11.10 22.07
N THR A 111 -24.69 -10.35 20.96
CA THR A 111 -25.87 -10.24 20.11
C THR A 111 -25.53 -10.13 18.63
N THR A 112 -26.40 -10.71 17.80
CA THR A 112 -26.32 -10.66 16.32
C THR A 112 -26.84 -9.37 15.71
N THR A 113 -27.16 -8.37 16.55
CA THR A 113 -27.65 -7.04 16.16
C THR A 113 -26.94 -5.97 16.99
N THR A 114 -27.55 -4.81 17.18
CA THR A 114 -27.04 -3.73 18.04
C THR A 114 -27.73 -3.70 19.40
N VAL A 115 -27.11 -3.07 20.39
CA VAL A 115 -27.72 -2.78 21.69
C VAL A 115 -28.40 -1.41 21.64
N SER A 116 -29.59 -1.29 22.23
CA SER A 116 -30.29 0.00 22.35
C SER A 116 -29.58 0.94 23.32
N SER A 117 -29.81 2.24 23.19
CA SER A 117 -29.17 3.26 24.04
C SER A 117 -29.45 3.05 25.53
N GLY A 118 -30.67 2.70 25.91
CA GLY A 118 -31.03 2.48 27.30
C GLY A 118 -30.46 1.17 27.88
N ALA A 119 -30.43 0.09 27.09
CA ALA A 119 -29.73 -1.14 27.50
C ALA A 119 -28.22 -0.93 27.65
N LYS A 120 -27.61 -0.12 26.78
CA LYS A 120 -26.19 0.26 26.91
C LYS A 120 -25.97 1.11 28.16
N ALA A 121 -26.78 2.14 28.39
CA ALA A 121 -26.67 2.99 29.58
C ALA A 121 -26.80 2.19 30.89
N LEU A 122 -27.67 1.17 30.91
CA LEU A 122 -27.77 0.26 32.05
C LEU A 122 -26.48 -0.53 32.26
N LEU A 123 -25.90 -1.11 31.20
CA LEU A 123 -24.63 -1.84 31.30
C LEU A 123 -23.49 -0.91 31.75
N ASP A 124 -23.39 0.27 31.15
CA ASP A 124 -22.39 1.27 31.49
C ASP A 124 -22.51 1.67 32.97
N SER A 125 -23.72 1.81 33.51
CA SER A 125 -23.93 2.14 34.94
C SER A 125 -23.49 1.04 35.92
N LEU A 126 -23.42 -0.21 35.45
CA LEU A 126 -22.97 -1.36 36.26
C LEU A 126 -21.47 -1.56 36.14
N ASP A 127 -20.83 -0.98 35.12
CA ASP A 127 -19.43 -1.21 34.79
C ASP A 127 -18.47 -0.59 35.81
N VAL A 128 -17.45 -1.35 36.22
CA VAL A 128 -16.39 -0.86 37.13
C VAL A 128 -15.71 0.41 36.61
N SER A 129 -15.52 0.55 35.29
CA SER A 129 -14.89 1.75 34.71
C SER A 129 -15.72 3.03 34.88
N ASN A 130 -17.03 2.89 35.12
CA ASN A 130 -17.97 4.00 35.33
C ASN A 130 -18.44 4.11 36.78
N GLY A 131 -17.75 3.46 37.72
CA GLY A 131 -18.08 3.50 39.15
C GLY A 131 -19.06 2.43 39.64
N GLY A 132 -19.37 1.44 38.80
CA GLY A 132 -20.08 0.23 39.18
C GLY A 132 -19.20 -0.81 39.89
N ASP A 133 -19.77 -2.01 40.10
CA ASP A 133 -19.17 -3.12 40.85
C ASP A 133 -18.96 -4.39 39.99
N ILE A 134 -19.31 -4.34 38.71
CA ILE A 134 -19.32 -5.48 37.79
C ILE A 134 -18.56 -5.12 36.52
N HIS A 135 -17.77 -6.03 35.96
CA HIS A 135 -17.24 -5.80 34.62
C HIS A 135 -18.32 -6.06 33.56
N THR A 136 -18.52 -5.16 32.60
CA THR A 136 -19.48 -5.33 31.51
C THR A 136 -18.79 -5.25 30.17
N LYS A 137 -19.24 -6.08 29.23
CA LYS A 137 -18.76 -6.05 27.85
C LYS A 137 -19.90 -6.43 26.91
N VAL A 138 -19.88 -5.87 25.72
CA VAL A 138 -20.84 -6.15 24.65
C VAL A 138 -20.08 -6.63 23.44
N TRP A 139 -20.44 -7.79 22.89
CA TRP A 139 -20.08 -8.24 21.55
C TRP A 139 -21.30 -8.12 20.65
N ASP A 140 -21.40 -7.02 19.91
CA ASP A 140 -22.50 -6.78 18.99
C ASP A 140 -22.21 -7.38 17.59
N SER A 141 -23.13 -7.17 16.64
CA SER A 141 -22.94 -7.67 15.27
C SER A 141 -21.65 -7.18 14.61
N SER A 142 -21.17 -5.98 14.95
CA SER A 142 -19.93 -5.42 14.38
C SER A 142 -18.72 -6.12 14.98
N GLU A 143 -18.67 -6.27 16.31
CA GLU A 143 -17.57 -6.97 16.98
C GLU A 143 -17.51 -8.45 16.53
N LEU A 144 -18.66 -9.14 16.47
CA LEU A 144 -18.74 -10.52 15.98
C LEU A 144 -18.28 -10.64 14.52
N THR A 145 -18.64 -9.68 13.66
CA THR A 145 -18.19 -9.65 12.26
C THR A 145 -16.67 -9.51 12.20
N SER A 146 -16.10 -8.60 12.98
CA SER A 146 -14.65 -8.42 13.05
C SER A 146 -13.94 -9.72 13.46
N PHE A 147 -14.45 -10.43 14.48
CA PHE A 147 -13.86 -11.70 14.90
C PHE A 147 -13.95 -12.76 13.80
N LEU A 148 -15.09 -12.87 13.12
CA LEU A 148 -15.31 -13.86 12.06
C LEU A 148 -14.47 -13.61 10.80
N LEU A 149 -14.06 -12.37 10.54
CA LEU A 149 -13.20 -12.01 9.42
C LEU A 149 -11.71 -12.20 9.70
N GLU A 150 -11.32 -12.45 10.96
CA GLU A 150 -9.93 -12.84 11.27
C GLU A 150 -9.59 -14.16 10.56
N PRO A 151 -8.44 -14.28 9.87
CA PRO A 151 -8.07 -15.50 9.14
C PRO A 151 -8.07 -16.76 10.02
N ALA A 152 -7.73 -16.61 11.30
CA ALA A 152 -7.74 -17.70 12.29
C ALA A 152 -9.14 -18.24 12.61
N ASN A 153 -10.21 -17.57 12.18
CA ASN A 153 -11.61 -17.94 12.41
C ASN A 153 -12.34 -18.34 11.12
N GLU A 154 -11.63 -18.55 10.00
CA GLU A 154 -12.23 -18.95 8.72
C GLU A 154 -13.04 -20.26 8.84
N ASP A 155 -12.58 -21.19 9.67
CA ASP A 155 -13.26 -22.46 9.99
C ASP A 155 -14.64 -22.22 10.62
N PHE A 156 -14.76 -21.25 11.54
CA PHE A 156 -16.04 -20.88 12.15
C PHE A 156 -16.98 -20.24 11.13
N LEU A 157 -16.46 -19.37 10.27
CA LEU A 157 -17.26 -18.76 9.21
C LEU A 157 -17.81 -19.83 8.25
N LYS A 158 -16.97 -20.80 7.87
CA LYS A 158 -17.36 -21.93 7.01
C LYS A 158 -18.39 -22.85 7.70
N GLN A 159 -18.25 -23.10 9.00
CA GLN A 159 -19.11 -24.01 9.76
C GLN A 159 -20.47 -23.39 10.10
N PHE A 160 -20.49 -22.19 10.65
CA PHE A 160 -21.70 -21.56 11.20
C PHE A 160 -22.43 -20.66 10.19
N LEU A 161 -21.73 -20.12 9.19
CA LEU A 161 -22.25 -19.11 8.26
C LEU A 161 -21.81 -19.39 6.80
N PRO A 162 -22.18 -20.56 6.23
CA PRO A 162 -21.60 -21.05 4.96
C PRO A 162 -21.92 -20.20 3.73
N ILE A 163 -23.02 -19.45 3.70
CA ILE A 163 -23.34 -18.54 2.60
C ILE A 163 -22.50 -17.27 2.72
N SER A 164 -22.37 -16.73 3.94
CA SER A 164 -21.46 -15.61 4.23
C SER A 164 -20.01 -15.96 3.91
N TYR A 165 -19.55 -17.17 4.27
CA TYR A 165 -18.24 -17.70 3.91
C TYR A 165 -17.98 -17.63 2.40
N LYS A 166 -18.93 -18.08 1.58
CA LYS A 166 -18.81 -18.01 0.11
C LYS A 166 -18.66 -16.58 -0.39
N ARG A 167 -19.34 -15.60 0.22
CA ARG A 167 -19.20 -14.17 -0.16
C ARG A 167 -17.83 -13.64 0.21
N VAL A 168 -17.35 -13.90 1.42
CA VAL A 168 -16.01 -13.49 1.88
C VAL A 168 -14.93 -14.13 1.00
N ARG A 169 -15.02 -15.44 0.73
CA ARG A 169 -14.13 -16.14 -0.21
C ARG A 169 -14.19 -15.56 -1.61
N ALA A 170 -15.39 -15.24 -2.13
CA ALA A 170 -15.54 -14.68 -3.46
C ALA A 170 -14.84 -13.31 -3.56
N LEU A 171 -14.93 -12.46 -2.54
CA LEU A 171 -14.23 -11.17 -2.49
C LEU A 171 -12.71 -11.36 -2.40
N ASN A 172 -12.22 -12.22 -1.51
CA ASN A 172 -10.80 -12.50 -1.39
C ASN A 172 -10.24 -13.17 -2.67
N SER A 173 -11.05 -14.00 -3.34
CA SER A 173 -10.69 -14.60 -4.62
C SER A 173 -10.73 -13.59 -5.75
N LEU A 174 -11.63 -12.59 -5.70
CA LEU A 174 -11.67 -11.52 -6.69
C LEU A 174 -10.45 -10.63 -6.54
N GLU A 175 -10.08 -10.27 -5.31
CA GLU A 175 -8.87 -9.52 -5.00
C GLU A 175 -7.61 -10.28 -5.44
N SER A 176 -7.49 -11.56 -5.10
CA SER A 176 -6.36 -12.38 -5.55
C SER A 176 -6.38 -12.63 -7.05
N THR A 177 -7.55 -12.73 -7.69
CA THR A 177 -7.68 -12.87 -9.15
C THR A 177 -7.34 -11.57 -9.85
N ILE A 178 -7.70 -10.40 -9.31
CA ILE A 178 -7.30 -9.09 -9.84
C ILE A 178 -5.77 -8.92 -9.71
N LEU A 179 -5.19 -9.32 -8.57
CA LEU A 179 -3.75 -9.31 -8.35
C LEU A 179 -3.00 -10.26 -9.29
N GLN A 180 -3.54 -11.46 -9.55
CA GLN A 180 -2.97 -12.41 -10.52
C GLN A 180 -3.18 -11.97 -11.98
N ALA A 181 -4.33 -11.36 -12.28
CA ALA A 181 -4.67 -10.86 -13.60
C ALA A 181 -3.90 -9.57 -13.96
N ARG A 182 -3.32 -8.89 -12.96
CA ARG A 182 -2.47 -7.70 -13.16
C ARG A 182 -1.26 -7.97 -14.05
N GLY A 183 -0.74 -9.20 -14.08
CA GLY A 183 0.33 -9.60 -15.00
C GLY A 183 -0.14 -10.03 -16.39
N THR A 184 -1.45 -10.06 -16.66
CA THR A 184 -2.02 -10.60 -17.91
C THR A 184 -3.02 -9.67 -18.60
N LEU A 185 -3.54 -8.65 -17.91
CA LEU A 185 -4.48 -7.69 -18.47
C LEU A 185 -3.77 -6.41 -18.93
N PRO A 186 -4.17 -5.82 -20.08
CA PRO A 186 -3.75 -4.48 -20.46
C PRO A 186 -4.20 -3.43 -19.43
N ASP A 187 -3.36 -2.43 -19.15
CA ASP A 187 -3.54 -1.45 -18.07
C ASP A 187 -4.90 -0.73 -18.12
N LEU A 188 -5.38 -0.41 -19.32
CA LEU A 188 -6.68 0.25 -19.52
C LEU A 188 -7.88 -0.61 -19.05
N VAL A 189 -7.75 -1.94 -19.14
CA VAL A 189 -8.77 -2.90 -18.70
C VAL A 189 -8.69 -3.08 -17.19
N LEU A 190 -7.48 -3.16 -16.65
CA LEU A 190 -7.25 -3.23 -15.20
C LEU A 190 -7.81 -1.98 -14.49
N ALA A 191 -7.52 -0.79 -15.00
CA ALA A 191 -8.03 0.47 -14.46
C ALA A 191 -9.57 0.52 -14.45
N LYS A 192 -10.23 -0.01 -15.48
CA LYS A 192 -11.71 -0.15 -15.50
C LYS A 192 -12.22 -1.19 -14.52
N VAL A 193 -11.53 -2.32 -14.36
CA VAL A 193 -11.91 -3.36 -13.40
C VAL A 193 -11.77 -2.86 -11.97
N LEU A 194 -10.66 -2.19 -11.63
CA LEU A 194 -10.45 -1.58 -10.32
C LEU A 194 -11.51 -0.51 -10.00
N ASN A 195 -11.84 0.34 -10.98
CA ASN A 195 -12.93 1.32 -10.86
C ASN A 195 -14.31 0.68 -10.66
N LEU A 196 -14.57 -0.48 -11.27
CA LEU A 196 -15.84 -1.20 -11.12
C LEU A 196 -15.97 -1.96 -9.80
N VAL A 197 -14.84 -2.39 -9.23
CA VAL A 197 -14.82 -3.22 -8.01
C VAL A 197 -14.86 -2.36 -6.75
N ASN A 198 -14.58 -1.06 -6.82
CA ASN A 198 -14.74 -0.11 -5.72
C ASN A 198 -14.17 -0.69 -4.40
N LEU A 199 -12.92 -1.17 -4.46
CA LEU A 199 -12.17 -1.65 -3.30
C LEU A 199 -11.93 -0.46 -2.37
N ASN A 200 -12.93 -0.16 -1.53
CA ASN A 200 -12.82 0.77 -0.43
C ASN A 200 -11.79 0.24 0.58
N SER A 201 -10.53 0.54 0.33
CA SER A 201 -9.58 1.14 1.28
C SER A 201 -9.20 0.41 2.58
N ASP A 202 -8.94 -0.89 2.58
CA ASP A 202 -8.21 -1.55 3.69
C ASP A 202 -6.87 -2.19 3.28
N ILE A 203 -6.49 -2.14 2.00
CA ILE A 203 -5.25 -2.78 1.49
C ILE A 203 -3.98 -2.05 1.98
N LEU A 204 -4.05 -0.73 2.15
CA LEU A 204 -2.96 0.08 2.68
C LEU A 204 -3.41 0.79 3.95
N SER A 205 -2.82 0.42 5.07
CA SER A 205 -2.86 1.21 6.29
C SER A 205 -1.44 1.49 6.76
N GLY A 206 -1.20 2.66 7.33
CA GLY A 206 0.09 3.02 7.88
C GLY A 206 0.56 2.06 8.97
N SER A 207 -0.35 1.39 9.70
CA SER A 207 0.01 0.35 10.66
C SER A 207 0.47 -0.95 10.00
N MET A 208 0.04 -1.25 8.78
CA MET A 208 0.58 -2.37 7.99
C MET A 208 1.90 -2.00 7.31
N ILE A 209 2.03 -0.77 6.83
CA ILE A 209 3.22 -0.30 6.12
C ILE A 209 4.37 -0.02 7.11
N TRP A 210 4.08 0.58 8.25
CA TRP A 210 5.06 0.97 9.25
C TRP A 210 4.58 0.69 10.69
N PRO A 211 4.60 -0.59 11.12
CA PRO A 211 4.08 -0.99 12.43
C PRO A 211 4.95 -0.51 13.62
N PHE A 212 6.18 -0.08 13.36
CA PHE A 212 7.17 0.21 14.40
C PHE A 212 6.95 1.56 15.11
N ASP A 213 6.27 2.50 14.45
CA ASP A 213 5.97 3.82 15.00
C ASP A 213 4.53 4.24 14.67
N PRO A 214 3.61 4.22 15.66
CA PRO A 214 2.22 4.62 15.47
C PRO A 214 2.04 6.06 14.98
N ALA A 215 2.95 6.98 15.31
CA ALA A 215 2.88 8.37 14.87
C ALA A 215 3.21 8.48 13.37
N GLN A 216 4.18 7.71 12.88
CA GLN A 216 4.49 7.63 11.46
C GLN A 216 3.39 6.89 10.69
N ALA A 217 2.89 5.79 11.23
CA ALA A 217 1.73 5.08 10.69
C ALA A 217 0.52 6.01 10.49
N LYS A 218 0.24 6.88 11.47
CA LYS A 218 -0.84 7.87 11.33
C LYS A 218 -0.60 8.85 10.18
N LYS A 219 0.62 9.37 10.01
CA LYS A 219 0.97 10.25 8.88
C LYS A 219 0.84 9.54 7.55
N ILE A 220 1.26 8.28 7.46
CA ILE A 220 1.10 7.46 6.26
C ILE A 220 -0.39 7.32 5.91
N ASN A 221 -1.26 7.10 6.89
CA ASN A 221 -2.71 7.08 6.66
C ASN A 221 -3.25 8.42 6.13
N GLU A 222 -2.74 9.54 6.64
CA GLU A 222 -3.10 10.89 6.17
C GLU A 222 -2.66 11.08 4.71
N ILE A 223 -1.46 10.64 4.34
CA ILE A 223 -0.97 10.69 2.96
C ILE A 223 -1.78 9.79 2.04
N ILE A 224 -2.04 8.54 2.43
CA ILE A 224 -2.87 7.60 1.65
C ILE A 224 -4.23 8.21 1.36
N LYS A 225 -4.84 8.85 2.36
CA LYS A 225 -6.11 9.55 2.17
C LYS A 225 -5.98 10.64 1.09
N HIS A 226 -4.97 11.48 1.17
CA HIS A 226 -4.79 12.57 0.22
C HIS A 226 -4.46 12.09 -1.20
N VAL A 227 -3.60 11.08 -1.34
CA VAL A 227 -3.20 10.53 -2.65
C VAL A 227 -4.34 9.73 -3.27
N VAL A 228 -4.86 8.74 -2.55
CA VAL A 228 -5.76 7.73 -3.13
C VAL A 228 -7.23 8.15 -3.08
N LYS A 229 -7.67 8.84 -2.02
CA LYS A 229 -9.10 9.16 -1.82
C LYS A 229 -9.47 10.55 -2.32
N ASP A 230 -8.67 11.54 -1.92
CA ASP A 230 -9.00 12.95 -2.15
C ASP A 230 -8.37 13.50 -3.44
N ASN A 231 -7.45 12.76 -4.07
CA ASN A 231 -6.60 13.19 -5.18
C ASN A 231 -5.99 14.60 -4.98
N ASN A 232 -5.52 14.86 -3.77
CA ASN A 232 -4.95 16.13 -3.35
C ASN A 232 -3.44 15.99 -3.09
N LEU A 233 -2.66 16.07 -4.17
CA LEU A 233 -1.22 15.84 -4.15
C LEU A 233 -0.45 16.91 -3.36
N GLU A 234 -0.96 18.15 -3.29
CA GLU A 234 -0.32 19.22 -2.52
C GLU A 234 -0.35 18.93 -1.01
N GLU A 235 -1.50 18.52 -0.49
CA GLU A 235 -1.62 18.16 0.92
C GLU A 235 -0.90 16.85 1.24
N ALA A 236 -0.88 15.89 0.31
CA ALA A 236 -0.05 14.70 0.42
C ALA A 236 1.44 15.08 0.58
N ALA A 237 1.95 16.01 -0.24
CA ALA A 237 3.33 16.47 -0.15
C ALA A 237 3.63 17.16 1.19
N ARG A 238 2.71 18.01 1.68
CA ARG A 238 2.86 18.65 3.01
C ARG A 238 2.90 17.63 4.14
N ALA A 239 2.01 16.64 4.13
CA ALA A 239 1.96 15.59 5.13
C ALA A 239 3.25 14.74 5.15
N THR A 240 3.87 14.56 3.99
CA THR A 240 5.12 13.80 3.81
C THR A 240 6.34 14.43 4.47
N GLN A 241 6.33 15.74 4.71
CA GLN A 241 7.50 16.47 5.18
C GLN A 241 8.05 16.01 6.54
N LYS A 242 7.20 15.38 7.34
CA LYS A 242 7.56 14.89 8.68
C LYS A 242 7.67 13.37 8.77
N ILE A 243 7.73 12.67 7.63
CA ILE A 243 7.94 11.22 7.59
C ILE A 243 9.42 10.88 7.67
N ASP A 244 9.74 9.79 8.36
CA ASP A 244 11.06 9.20 8.38
C ASP A 244 11.45 8.63 7.00
N SER A 245 12.70 8.79 6.58
CA SER A 245 13.14 8.38 5.24
C SER A 245 12.91 6.91 4.92
N ILE A 246 13.06 6.01 5.90
CA ILE A 246 12.84 4.57 5.68
C ILE A 246 11.34 4.29 5.59
N ALA A 247 10.55 4.88 6.48
CA ALA A 247 9.09 4.78 6.44
C ALA A 247 8.51 5.32 5.13
N PHE A 248 9.10 6.38 4.58
CA PHE A 248 8.75 6.93 3.27
C PHE A 248 9.03 5.94 2.14
N LEU A 249 10.23 5.37 2.08
CA LEU A 249 10.58 4.41 1.03
C LEU A 249 9.67 3.18 1.06
N THR A 250 9.45 2.60 2.24
CA THR A 250 8.52 1.47 2.41
C THR A 250 7.10 1.85 2.01
N PHE A 251 6.66 3.07 2.32
CA PHE A 251 5.36 3.56 1.86
C PHE A 251 5.29 3.67 0.33
N VAL A 252 6.31 4.25 -0.31
CA VAL A 252 6.36 4.43 -1.77
C VAL A 252 6.39 3.09 -2.50
N GLU A 253 7.16 2.11 -2.03
CA GLU A 253 7.17 0.75 -2.56
C GLU A 253 5.76 0.15 -2.54
N ARG A 254 5.08 0.24 -1.39
CA ARG A 254 3.71 -0.27 -1.24
C ARG A 254 2.70 0.51 -2.07
N LEU A 255 2.88 1.82 -2.22
CA LEU A 255 2.03 2.64 -3.05
C LEU A 255 2.21 2.27 -4.53
N HIS A 256 3.44 2.15 -5.01
CA HIS A 256 3.76 1.68 -6.37
C HIS A 256 3.17 0.30 -6.64
N GLU A 257 3.35 -0.63 -5.70
CA GLU A 257 2.80 -1.99 -5.79
C GLU A 257 1.28 -2.01 -5.89
N ASN A 258 0.53 -1.00 -5.44
CA ASN A 258 -0.94 -1.07 -5.37
C ASN A 258 -1.66 0.01 -6.19
N TYR A 259 -0.99 1.12 -6.48
CA TYR A 259 -1.51 2.36 -7.07
C TYR A 259 -0.39 2.99 -7.93
N TYR A 260 -0.09 2.37 -9.08
CA TYR A 260 1.08 2.71 -9.91
C TYR A 260 1.01 4.17 -10.42
N ASP A 261 -0.13 4.56 -11.00
CA ASP A 261 -0.32 5.90 -11.57
C ASP A 261 -0.34 6.97 -10.47
N GLU A 262 -1.05 6.72 -9.37
CA GLU A 262 -1.12 7.66 -8.25
C GLU A 262 0.24 7.80 -7.55
N CYS A 263 1.05 6.74 -7.53
CA CYS A 263 2.42 6.79 -7.02
C CYS A 263 3.29 7.69 -7.90
N HIS A 264 3.21 7.56 -9.22
CA HIS A 264 3.90 8.44 -10.17
C HIS A 264 3.56 9.91 -9.95
N GLU A 265 2.26 10.23 -9.89
CA GLU A 265 1.78 11.61 -9.66
C GLU A 265 2.20 12.15 -8.29
N TYR A 266 2.11 11.33 -7.26
CA TYR A 266 2.55 11.67 -5.91
C TYR A 266 4.05 11.96 -5.84
N LEU A 267 4.90 11.08 -6.37
CA LEU A 267 6.35 11.28 -6.40
C LEU A 267 6.73 12.54 -7.19
N SER A 268 6.06 12.78 -8.31
CA SER A 268 6.20 14.01 -9.09
C SER A 268 5.90 15.26 -8.25
N ALA A 269 4.80 15.25 -7.50
CA ALA A 269 4.43 16.34 -6.61
C ALA A 269 5.42 16.52 -5.46
N ILE A 270 5.99 15.43 -4.92
CA ILE A 270 7.03 15.47 -3.90
C ILE A 270 8.29 16.17 -4.41
N ILE A 271 8.77 15.79 -5.60
CA ILE A 271 9.97 16.38 -6.21
C ILE A 271 9.78 17.89 -6.37
N CYS A 272 8.64 18.33 -6.92
CA CYS A 272 8.39 19.75 -7.14
C CYS A 272 8.11 20.51 -5.83
N GLY A 273 7.29 19.97 -4.92
CA GLY A 273 6.68 20.72 -3.82
C GLY A 273 7.32 20.56 -2.44
N LEU A 274 8.03 19.46 -2.18
CA LEU A 274 8.56 19.20 -0.83
C LEU A 274 9.68 20.20 -0.47
N GLN A 275 10.01 20.38 0.81
CA GLN A 275 11.21 21.16 1.20
C GLN A 275 12.35 20.26 1.70
N ASN A 276 12.03 19.05 2.16
CA ASN A 276 13.01 18.09 2.64
C ASN A 276 13.79 17.49 1.46
N ARG A 277 15.07 17.89 1.33
CA ARG A 277 15.96 17.44 0.25
C ARG A 277 16.20 15.92 0.23
N VAL A 278 16.29 15.28 1.39
CA VAL A 278 16.56 13.83 1.47
C VAL A 278 15.40 13.05 0.86
N LEU A 279 14.19 13.38 1.29
CA LEU A 279 12.97 12.73 0.76
C LEU A 279 12.75 13.03 -0.73
N LYS A 280 13.09 14.24 -1.20
CA LYS A 280 13.07 14.54 -2.64
C LYS A 280 13.99 13.65 -3.44
N ASN A 281 15.23 13.50 -2.99
CA ASN A 281 16.21 12.69 -3.69
C ASN A 281 15.77 11.23 -3.71
N HIS A 282 15.24 10.71 -2.60
CA HIS A 282 14.65 9.37 -2.55
C HIS A 282 13.45 9.23 -3.50
N ALA A 283 12.57 10.23 -3.54
CA ALA A 283 11.42 10.23 -4.43
C ALA A 283 11.82 10.24 -5.91
N ALA A 284 12.80 11.08 -6.25
CA ALA A 284 13.39 11.13 -7.58
C ALA A 284 14.03 9.79 -7.92
N GLN A 285 14.99 9.30 -7.15
CA GLN A 285 15.66 8.02 -7.42
C GLN A 285 14.64 6.91 -7.68
N PHE A 286 13.65 6.76 -6.79
CA PHE A 286 12.60 5.76 -6.96
C PHE A 286 11.80 5.96 -8.26
N LEU A 287 11.42 7.20 -8.58
CA LEU A 287 10.68 7.55 -9.80
C LEU A 287 11.48 7.16 -11.06
N PHE A 288 12.77 7.51 -11.11
CA PHE A 288 13.63 7.23 -12.26
C PHE A 288 13.93 5.73 -12.42
N ASP A 289 14.04 4.98 -11.31
CA ASP A 289 14.30 3.55 -11.35
C ASP A 289 13.09 2.72 -11.84
N HIS A 290 11.86 3.22 -11.66
CA HIS A 290 10.63 2.44 -11.85
C HIS A 290 9.68 2.95 -12.93
N TYR A 291 9.90 4.17 -13.45
CA TYR A 291 9.02 4.80 -14.43
C TYR A 291 9.81 5.33 -15.61
N VAL A 292 9.20 5.29 -16.79
CA VAL A 292 9.72 5.97 -17.98
C VAL A 292 9.40 7.46 -17.84
N ILE A 293 10.42 8.30 -17.80
CA ILE A 293 10.25 9.75 -17.61
C ILE A 293 10.41 10.46 -18.94
N GLU A 294 9.38 11.20 -19.32
CA GLU A 294 9.39 12.03 -20.53
C GLU A 294 10.31 13.25 -20.38
N ALA A 295 10.90 13.73 -21.48
CA ALA A 295 11.85 14.84 -21.47
C ALA A 295 11.28 16.12 -20.83
N ALA A 296 9.99 16.39 -21.03
CA ALA A 296 9.28 17.51 -20.41
C ALA A 296 9.25 17.41 -18.86
N ASP A 297 9.02 16.20 -18.32
CA ASP A 297 9.03 15.99 -16.86
C ASP A 297 10.44 16.12 -16.30
N LEU A 298 11.47 15.69 -17.03
CA LEU A 298 12.88 15.88 -16.65
C LEU A 298 13.23 17.36 -16.47
N ILE A 299 12.81 18.19 -17.42
CA ILE A 299 12.99 19.65 -17.32
C ILE A 299 12.19 20.21 -16.15
N ARG A 300 10.95 19.75 -15.95
CA ARG A 300 10.12 20.17 -14.82
C ARG A 300 10.75 19.82 -13.48
N PHE A 301 11.36 18.64 -13.35
CA PHE A 301 11.97 18.18 -12.10
C PHE A 301 13.31 18.84 -11.82
N ARG A 302 14.10 19.15 -12.85
CA ARG A 302 15.48 19.66 -12.71
C ARG A 302 15.57 20.75 -11.62
N PRO A 303 14.81 21.86 -11.63
CA PRO A 303 15.01 22.96 -10.67
C PRO A 303 14.95 22.53 -9.19
N HIS A 304 14.42 21.35 -8.92
CA HIS A 304 14.21 20.81 -7.59
C HIS A 304 15.20 19.71 -7.16
N LEU A 305 16.05 19.23 -8.08
CA LEU A 305 17.03 18.17 -7.83
C LEU A 305 18.43 18.73 -7.53
N SER A 306 19.25 17.96 -6.79
CA SER A 306 20.66 18.33 -6.59
C SER A 306 21.49 18.11 -7.87
N HIS A 307 22.60 18.82 -7.97
CA HIS A 307 23.50 18.65 -9.12
C HIS A 307 24.05 17.22 -9.21
N GLU A 308 24.43 16.62 -8.06
CA GLU A 308 24.97 15.26 -8.05
C GLU A 308 23.95 14.25 -8.56
N LEU A 309 22.68 14.38 -8.13
CA LEU A 309 21.63 13.46 -8.53
C LEU A 309 21.29 13.60 -10.02
N VAL A 310 21.29 14.83 -10.55
CA VAL A 310 21.13 15.05 -12.01
C VAL A 310 22.29 14.39 -12.75
N GLU A 311 23.54 14.58 -12.35
CA GLU A 311 24.65 13.91 -13.01
C GLU A 311 24.53 12.38 -12.96
N GLU A 312 24.18 11.81 -11.80
CA GLU A 312 24.00 10.37 -11.64
C GLU A 312 22.87 9.82 -12.55
N LEU A 313 21.71 10.48 -12.54
CA LEU A 313 20.52 10.04 -13.25
C LEU A 313 20.58 10.18 -14.77
N PHE A 314 21.43 11.06 -15.31
CA PHE A 314 21.46 11.35 -16.75
C PHE A 314 22.73 10.88 -17.44
N SER A 315 23.79 10.58 -16.70
CA SER A 315 25.07 10.20 -17.32
C SER A 315 24.90 8.99 -18.24
N PHE A 316 24.19 7.95 -17.78
CA PHE A 316 24.04 6.73 -18.56
C PHE A 316 23.21 6.93 -19.85
N GLU A 317 22.13 7.70 -19.77
CA GLU A 317 21.22 8.01 -20.86
C GLU A 317 21.91 8.87 -21.92
N ILE A 318 22.65 9.89 -21.48
CA ILE A 318 23.44 10.76 -22.36
C ILE A 318 24.50 9.92 -23.08
N GLU A 319 25.23 9.08 -22.36
CA GLU A 319 26.26 8.22 -22.94
C GLU A 319 25.68 7.25 -23.97
N THR A 320 24.53 6.65 -23.66
CA THR A 320 23.82 5.76 -24.59
C THR A 320 23.32 6.50 -25.82
N PHE A 321 22.73 7.69 -25.64
CA PHE A 321 22.28 8.57 -26.72
C PHE A 321 23.44 8.94 -27.64
N ILE A 322 24.56 9.44 -27.09
CA ILE A 322 25.72 9.88 -27.87
C ILE A 322 26.31 8.74 -28.68
N ARG A 323 26.44 7.55 -28.09
CA ARG A 323 26.91 6.37 -28.82
C ARG A 323 26.01 6.03 -30.00
N ASN A 324 24.70 5.98 -29.79
CA ASN A 324 23.75 5.63 -30.85
C ASN A 324 23.70 6.71 -31.95
N GLU A 325 23.64 7.98 -31.56
CA GLU A 325 23.59 9.12 -32.46
C GLU A 325 24.84 9.21 -33.33
N LEU A 326 26.03 9.01 -32.74
CA LEU A 326 27.27 9.03 -33.50
C LEU A 326 27.43 7.80 -34.39
N LEU A 327 26.95 6.62 -34.01
CA LEU A 327 27.01 5.43 -34.87
C LEU A 327 26.08 5.53 -36.09
N LEU A 328 24.88 6.12 -35.92
CA LEU A 328 23.88 6.23 -36.99
C LEU A 328 24.10 7.46 -37.87
N ASN A 329 24.47 8.59 -37.26
CA ASN A 329 24.51 9.90 -37.91
C ASN A 329 25.92 10.50 -37.97
N ALA A 330 26.98 9.69 -37.89
CA ALA A 330 28.39 10.14 -37.94
C ALA A 330 28.69 11.16 -39.04
N SER A 331 28.05 11.04 -40.21
CA SER A 331 28.28 11.91 -41.36
C SER A 331 27.81 13.36 -41.14
N GLN A 332 26.81 13.57 -40.27
CA GLN A 332 26.28 14.89 -39.91
C GLN A 332 27.24 15.68 -39.01
N TYR A 333 28.14 14.96 -38.32
CA TYR A 333 29.13 15.54 -37.43
C TYR A 333 30.50 15.55 -38.10
N ASP A 334 31.24 16.66 -38.01
CA ASP A 334 32.62 16.75 -38.50
C ASP A 334 33.60 16.03 -37.55
N LEU A 335 33.37 14.73 -37.33
CA LEU A 335 34.10 13.93 -36.34
C LEU A 335 35.58 13.82 -36.68
N LEU A 336 35.90 13.59 -37.95
CA LEU A 336 37.26 13.33 -38.42
C LEU A 336 37.96 14.59 -38.95
N GLY A 337 37.23 15.68 -39.20
CA GLY A 337 37.82 16.92 -39.73
C GLY A 337 38.68 16.65 -40.98
N SER A 338 39.91 17.15 -40.94
CA SER A 338 40.93 16.97 -41.97
C SER A 338 41.44 15.53 -42.15
N ALA A 339 41.17 14.60 -41.22
CA ALA A 339 41.59 13.20 -41.38
C ALA A 339 40.81 12.45 -42.47
N ARG A 340 39.66 12.99 -42.92
CA ARG A 340 38.95 12.45 -44.10
C ARG A 340 39.81 12.45 -45.37
N GLU A 341 40.86 13.26 -45.42
CA GLU A 341 41.80 13.33 -46.54
C GLU A 341 42.81 12.16 -46.55
N LEU A 342 42.94 11.41 -45.44
CA LEU A 342 43.96 10.37 -45.29
C LEU A 342 43.55 8.97 -45.74
N SER A 343 42.26 8.63 -45.76
CA SER A 343 41.81 7.36 -46.35
C SER A 343 40.36 7.42 -46.78
N SER A 344 40.06 6.68 -47.85
CA SER A 344 38.72 6.49 -48.41
C SER A 344 37.85 5.53 -47.59
N ILE A 345 38.38 4.89 -46.54
CA ILE A 345 37.66 3.89 -45.74
C ILE A 345 38.12 4.01 -44.28
N PHE A 346 37.43 4.86 -43.51
CA PHE A 346 37.47 4.85 -42.06
C PHE A 346 36.23 4.13 -41.54
N SER A 347 36.41 3.12 -40.70
CA SER A 347 35.30 2.43 -40.04
C SER A 347 35.35 2.64 -38.52
N PHE A 348 34.21 3.01 -37.94
CA PHE A 348 34.03 3.08 -36.49
C PHE A 348 33.73 1.68 -35.97
N LYS A 349 34.59 1.14 -35.09
CA LYS A 349 34.37 -0.17 -34.46
C LYS A 349 33.63 -0.05 -33.14
N ASN A 350 34.03 0.93 -32.32
CA ASN A 350 33.47 1.12 -31.00
C ASN A 350 33.54 2.59 -30.59
N LEU A 351 32.63 3.01 -29.72
CA LEU A 351 32.62 4.34 -29.15
C LEU A 351 32.33 4.24 -27.66
N THR A 352 33.22 4.82 -26.86
CA THR A 352 33.04 4.97 -25.43
C THR A 352 33.02 6.44 -25.05
N THR A 353 32.30 6.75 -23.98
CA THR A 353 32.13 8.09 -23.43
C THR A 353 32.72 8.12 -22.02
N SER A 354 33.23 9.26 -21.59
CA SER A 354 33.67 9.46 -20.21
C SER A 354 33.54 10.92 -19.80
N ASP A 355 33.65 11.18 -18.49
CA ASP A 355 33.65 12.53 -17.92
C ASP A 355 32.42 13.35 -18.36
N THR A 356 31.27 12.69 -18.50
CA THR A 356 30.01 13.33 -18.83
C THR A 356 29.62 14.24 -17.67
N THR A 357 29.43 15.52 -17.97
CA THR A 357 29.03 16.54 -17.00
C THR A 357 27.78 17.22 -17.48
N VAL A 358 26.83 17.36 -16.57
CA VAL A 358 25.48 17.84 -16.86
C VAL A 358 25.28 19.17 -16.14
N ARG A 359 25.03 20.23 -16.90
CA ARG A 359 24.85 21.59 -16.38
C ARG A 359 23.54 22.16 -16.88
N SER A 360 22.77 22.78 -16.00
CA SER A 360 21.62 23.57 -16.45
C SER A 360 22.09 24.96 -16.86
N SER A 361 21.81 25.35 -18.10
CA SER A 361 21.98 26.73 -18.54
C SER A 361 20.76 27.59 -18.25
N ASN A 362 19.54 27.03 -18.29
CA ASN A 362 18.30 27.72 -17.99
C ASN A 362 17.17 26.75 -17.56
N THR A 363 15.95 27.27 -17.42
CA THR A 363 14.77 26.51 -16.99
C THR A 363 14.18 25.58 -18.05
N THR A 364 14.60 25.68 -19.31
CA THR A 364 14.03 24.93 -20.44
C THR A 364 15.02 23.97 -21.06
N ARG A 365 16.26 23.93 -20.55
CA ARG A 365 17.36 23.19 -21.18
C ARG A 365 18.39 22.72 -20.15
N ILE A 366 18.80 21.47 -20.34
CA ILE A 366 19.90 20.84 -19.60
C ILE A 366 21.03 20.64 -20.60
N ASP A 367 22.13 21.37 -20.44
CA ASP A 367 23.33 21.15 -21.24
C ASP A 367 24.14 19.97 -20.72
N PHE A 368 24.79 19.26 -21.63
CA PHE A 368 25.78 18.26 -21.28
C PHE A 368 27.02 18.38 -22.14
N HIS A 369 28.16 17.99 -21.57
CA HIS A 369 29.42 17.89 -22.28
C HIS A 369 30.27 16.78 -21.67
N GLY A 370 31.11 16.18 -22.50
CA GLY A 370 31.97 15.09 -22.05
C GLY A 370 33.07 14.76 -23.06
N ARG A 371 33.74 13.64 -22.80
CA ARG A 371 34.76 13.08 -23.67
C ARG A 371 34.21 11.86 -24.39
N ILE A 372 34.65 11.70 -25.63
CA ILE A 372 34.41 10.49 -26.43
C ILE A 372 35.74 9.87 -26.78
N TYR A 373 35.80 8.55 -26.87
CA TYR A 373 36.92 7.80 -27.43
C TYR A 373 36.36 6.89 -28.50
N ALA A 374 36.84 7.09 -29.73
CA ALA A 374 36.43 6.29 -30.87
C ALA A 374 37.53 5.29 -31.21
N GLU A 375 37.16 4.02 -31.30
CA GLU A 375 38.01 3.00 -31.89
C GLU A 375 37.82 3.03 -33.40
N VAL A 376 38.85 3.50 -34.10
CA VAL A 376 38.83 3.76 -35.53
C VAL A 376 39.76 2.78 -36.23
N SER A 377 39.24 2.05 -37.21
CA SER A 377 40.06 1.23 -38.10
C SER A 377 40.40 1.99 -39.38
N LEU A 378 41.68 1.89 -39.74
CA LEU A 378 42.23 2.49 -40.95
C LEU A 378 42.50 1.37 -41.95
N ASP A 379 41.76 1.39 -43.06
CA ASP A 379 41.97 0.48 -44.17
C ASP A 379 42.58 1.24 -45.35
N VAL A 380 43.61 0.66 -45.97
CA VAL A 380 44.22 1.20 -47.20
C VAL A 380 44.29 0.08 -48.21
N ASN A 381 43.65 0.27 -49.37
CA ASN A 381 43.52 -0.74 -50.41
C ASN A 381 42.92 -2.07 -49.91
N ASP A 382 41.88 -1.99 -49.08
CA ASP A 382 41.21 -3.15 -48.45
C ASP A 382 42.08 -3.98 -47.48
N GLU A 383 43.26 -3.48 -47.09
CA GLU A 383 44.08 -4.04 -46.02
C GLU A 383 43.97 -3.21 -44.74
N LEU A 384 43.59 -3.86 -43.63
CA LEU A 384 43.54 -3.25 -42.30
C LEU A 384 44.94 -2.92 -41.82
N ILE A 385 45.28 -1.62 -41.81
CA ILE A 385 46.56 -1.13 -41.31
C ILE A 385 46.63 -1.24 -39.80
N GLY A 386 45.53 -0.88 -39.12
CA GLY A 386 45.53 -0.80 -37.67
C GLY A 386 44.21 -0.32 -37.11
N THR A 387 44.10 -0.43 -35.79
CA THR A 387 42.98 0.08 -35.02
C THR A 387 43.52 1.03 -33.95
N TYR A 388 42.97 2.23 -33.91
CA TYR A 388 43.47 3.34 -33.09
C TYR A 388 42.35 3.85 -32.19
N LEU A 389 42.71 4.16 -30.93
CA LEU A 389 41.80 4.84 -30.01
C LEU A 389 42.01 6.35 -30.13
N VAL A 390 41.03 7.05 -30.67
CA VAL A 390 41.10 8.50 -30.91
C VAL A 390 40.24 9.23 -29.88
N PRO A 391 40.85 10.06 -29.01
CA PRO A 391 40.08 10.84 -28.05
C PRO A 391 39.35 12.00 -28.72
N GLY A 392 38.29 12.48 -28.10
CA GLY A 392 37.48 13.57 -28.61
C GLY A 392 36.60 14.19 -27.53
N LYS A 393 35.77 15.15 -27.95
CA LYS A 393 34.83 15.86 -27.07
C LYS A 393 33.47 15.96 -27.72
N PHE A 394 32.44 15.98 -26.89
CA PHE A 394 31.07 16.24 -27.31
C PHE A 394 30.38 17.28 -26.42
N SER A 395 29.35 17.91 -26.97
CA SER A 395 28.45 18.80 -26.25
C SER A 395 27.06 18.76 -26.88
N GLY A 396 26.03 18.79 -26.05
CA GLY A 396 24.64 18.78 -26.47
C GLY A 396 23.72 19.29 -25.38
N TYR A 397 22.43 19.05 -25.55
CA TYR A 397 21.42 19.45 -24.58
C TYR A 397 20.17 18.58 -24.61
N ILE A 398 19.40 18.64 -23.53
CA ILE A 398 18.08 18.05 -23.38
C ILE A 398 17.07 19.21 -23.32
N ASP A 399 16.08 19.21 -24.21
CA ASP A 399 14.92 20.09 -24.18
C ASP A 399 13.61 19.31 -23.98
N GLU A 400 12.45 19.98 -24.09
CA GLU A 400 11.13 19.34 -23.84
C GLU A 400 10.79 18.26 -24.87
N GLU A 401 11.44 18.29 -26.03
CA GLU A 401 11.18 17.36 -27.13
C GLU A 401 12.11 16.16 -27.10
N ALA A 402 13.42 16.40 -26.95
CA ALA A 402 14.42 15.34 -27.08
C ALA A 402 15.81 15.72 -26.52
N MET A 403 16.73 14.75 -26.60
CA MET A 403 18.17 15.00 -26.52
C MET A 403 18.72 15.39 -27.89
N HIS A 404 19.60 16.39 -27.90
CA HIS A 404 20.21 16.96 -29.11
C HIS A 404 21.72 16.99 -28.98
N LEU A 405 22.42 16.40 -29.94
CA LEU A 405 23.87 16.52 -30.04
C LEU A 405 24.22 17.75 -30.88
N VAL A 406 24.88 18.74 -30.27
CA VAL A 406 25.24 20.00 -30.97
C VAL A 406 26.58 19.87 -31.68
N LYS A 407 27.55 19.23 -31.01
CA LYS A 407 28.91 19.13 -31.51
C LYS A 407 29.57 17.87 -30.99
N ALA A 408 30.25 17.15 -31.87
CA ALA A 408 31.19 16.09 -31.54
C ALA A 408 32.41 16.21 -32.44
N LYS A 409 33.61 16.08 -31.87
CA LYS A 409 34.87 16.18 -32.62
C LYS A 409 35.94 15.26 -32.03
N LEU A 410 36.60 14.49 -32.88
CA LEU A 410 37.79 13.70 -32.51
C LEU A 410 39.06 14.52 -32.71
N ASP A 411 40.04 14.31 -31.84
CA ASP A 411 41.37 14.87 -31.96
C ASP A 411 42.24 13.98 -32.84
N THR A 412 42.07 14.12 -34.15
CA THR A 412 42.76 13.29 -35.14
C THR A 412 44.27 13.56 -35.21
N ARG A 413 44.79 14.58 -34.50
CA ARG A 413 46.23 14.81 -34.40
C ARG A 413 46.97 13.62 -33.78
N SER A 414 46.29 12.84 -32.93
CA SER A 414 46.84 11.62 -32.33
C SER A 414 47.07 10.48 -33.33
N LEU A 415 46.53 10.58 -34.55
CA LEU A 415 46.76 9.60 -35.62
C LEU A 415 48.07 9.88 -36.39
N TYR A 416 48.65 11.07 -36.24
CA TYR A 416 49.87 11.50 -36.93
C TYR A 416 51.14 11.40 -36.08
N SER A 417 50.98 11.11 -34.78
CA SER A 417 52.04 10.91 -33.80
C SER A 417 52.33 9.43 -33.64
#